data_AF-A0A524H2I8-F1
#
_entry.id   AF-A0A524H2I8-F1
#
_cell.length_a   1.000
_cell.length_b   1.000
_cell.length_c   1.000
_cell.angle_alpha   90.00
_cell.angle_beta   90.00
_cell.angle_gamma   90.00
#
_symmetry.space_group_name_H-M   'P 1'
#
loop_
_entity.id
_entity.type
_entity.pdbx_description
1 polymer ?
#
loop_
_entity_poly.entity_id
_entity_poly.type
_entity_poly.pdbx_seq_one_letter_code
_entity_poly.pdbx_strand_id
1 'polypeptide(L)' 'MTRTIHVAHSPDSDDAFMFYALAEGKLDTGDLRYEHELSDIESLNRRALKAELEVSAVSIHAYA' A
#
# COMPACT_ATOMS: atom_id res chain seq x y z
N MET A 1 10.41 -13.61 14.11
CA MET A 1 11.23 -12.96 13.05
C MET A 1 10.31 -11.97 12.38
N THR A 2 10.69 -10.71 12.31
CA THR A 2 9.84 -9.67 11.71
C THR A 2 9.72 -9.87 10.20
N ARG A 3 8.49 -9.88 9.67
CA ARG A 3 8.20 -9.95 8.23
C ARG A 3 7.83 -8.55 7.73
N THR A 4 8.60 -8.06 6.76
CA THR A 4 8.26 -6.81 6.05
C THR A 4 7.19 -7.08 4.98
N ILE A 5 6.22 -6.18 4.88
CA ILE A 5 5.19 -6.12 3.82
C ILE A 5 5.27 -4.77 3.14
N HIS A 6 5.34 -4.75 1.82
CA HIS A 6 5.31 -3.52 1.03
C HIS A 6 3.87 -3.16 0.65
N VAL A 7 3.41 -1.98 1.08
CA VAL A 7 2.06 -1.46 0.82
C VAL A 7 2.14 -0.28 -0.12
N ALA A 8 1.69 -0.49 -1.36
CA ALA A 8 1.67 0.54 -2.38
C ALA A 8 0.33 1.27 -2.41
N HIS A 9 0.33 2.60 -2.31
CA HIS A 9 -0.88 3.42 -2.32
C HIS A 9 -0.63 4.81 -2.94
N SER A 10 -1.68 5.59 -3.18
CA SER A 10 -1.52 6.92 -3.74
C SER A 10 -1.04 7.92 -2.68
N PRO A 11 -0.42 9.04 -3.10
CA PRO A 11 -0.08 10.13 -2.19
C PRO A 11 -1.27 11.04 -1.88
N ASP A 12 -2.50 10.66 -2.26
CA ASP A 12 -3.69 11.46 -2.04
C ASP A 12 -4.02 11.56 -0.54
N SER A 13 -4.71 12.64 -0.16
CA SER A 13 -4.94 12.97 1.25
C SER A 13 -5.75 11.92 2.01
N ASP A 14 -6.66 11.22 1.32
CA ASP A 14 -7.48 10.15 1.86
C ASP A 14 -6.66 8.88 2.11
N ASP A 15 -5.77 8.51 1.19
CA ASP A 15 -4.81 7.40 1.39
C ASP A 15 -3.82 7.74 2.51
N ALA A 16 -3.29 8.96 2.54
CA ALA A 16 -2.42 9.43 3.61
C ALA A 16 -3.13 9.37 4.98
N PHE A 17 -4.40 9.75 5.04
CA PHE A 17 -5.21 9.65 6.25
C PHE A 17 -5.44 8.19 6.66
N MET A 18 -5.78 7.32 5.71
CA MET A 18 -6.05 5.90 5.96
C MET A 18 -4.83 5.16 6.53
N PHE A 19 -3.64 5.44 5.98
CA PHE A 19 -2.40 4.74 6.33
C PHE A 19 -1.59 5.41 7.44
N TYR A 20 -1.97 6.60 7.89
CA TYR A 20 -1.22 7.40 8.87
C TYR A 20 -0.79 6.62 10.12
N ALA A 21 -1.72 5.91 10.77
CA ALA A 21 -1.42 5.20 12.00
C ALA A 21 -0.44 4.03 11.77
N LEU A 22 -0.45 3.44 10.58
CA LEU A 22 0.46 2.36 10.20
C LEU A 22 1.86 2.91 9.93
N ALA A 23 1.95 3.98 9.12
CA ALA A 23 3.21 4.62 8.77
C ALA A 23 3.94 5.22 9.98
N GLU A 24 3.20 5.77 10.95
CA GLU A 24 3.75 6.36 12.18
C GLU A 24 3.96 5.33 13.32
N GLY A 25 3.76 4.03 13.06
CA GLY A 25 3.95 2.99 14.09
C GLY A 25 3.01 3.11 15.29
N LYS A 26 1.80 3.66 15.08
CA LYS A 26 0.78 3.87 16.12
C LYS A 26 -0.11 2.65 16.33
N LEU A 27 0.06 1.61 15.52
CA LEU A 27 -0.67 0.35 15.60
C LEU A 27 0.28 -0.77 16.05
N ASP A 28 -0.17 -1.60 16.99
CA ASP A 28 0.51 -2.85 17.29
C ASP A 28 0.32 -3.82 16.12
N THR A 29 1.42 -4.12 15.45
CA THR A 29 1.48 -4.95 14.24
C THR A 29 2.16 -6.30 14.50
N GLY A 30 2.50 -6.59 15.76
CA GLY A 30 3.20 -7.81 16.16
C GLY A 30 4.51 -7.98 15.40
N ASP A 31 4.67 -9.13 14.73
CA ASP A 31 5.85 -9.45 13.93
C ASP A 31 5.80 -8.88 12.49
N LEU A 32 4.82 -8.03 12.14
CA LEU A 32 4.73 -7.42 10.81
C LEU A 32 5.34 -6.02 10.81
N ARG A 33 6.09 -5.70 9.76
CA ARG A 33 6.59 -4.34 9.47
C ARG A 33 6.01 -3.91 8.14
N TYR A 34 5.55 -2.67 8.05
CA TYR A 34 4.98 -2.12 6.82
C TYR A 34 5.90 -1.07 6.24
N GLU A 35 6.20 -1.19 4.95
CA GLU A 35 6.96 -0.21 4.18
C GLU A 35 6.07 0.33 3.06
N HIS A 36 5.92 1.64 3.03
CA HIS A 36 4.95 2.30 2.16
C HIS A 36 5.63 2.72 0.85
N GLU A 37 5.00 2.38 -0.28
CA GLU A 37 5.43 2.80 -1.61
C GLU A 37 4.38 3.72 -2.24
N LEU A 38 4.75 4.97 -2.54
CA LEU A 38 3.82 5.95 -3.10
C LEU A 38 3.90 6.00 -4.62
N SER A 39 2.77 5.87 -5.31
CA SER A 39 2.68 6.00 -6.76
C SER A 39 1.28 6.44 -7.18
N ASP A 40 1.13 7.04 -8.37
CA ASP A 40 -0.19 7.41 -8.87
C ASP A 40 -1.05 6.17 -9.17
N ILE A 41 -2.38 6.31 -9.08
CA ILE A 41 -3.31 5.17 -9.18
C ILE A 41 -3.20 4.42 -10.52
N GLU A 42 -2.87 5.11 -11.62
CA GLU A 42 -2.72 4.47 -12.93
C GLU A 42 -1.42 3.65 -13.01
N SER A 43 -0.32 4.16 -12.45
CA SER A 43 0.91 3.38 -12.28
C SER A 43 0.68 2.14 -11.39
N LEU A 44 -0.04 2.29 -10.28
CA LEU A 44 -0.40 1.17 -9.41
C LEU A 44 -1.26 0.12 -10.14
N ASN A 45 -2.29 0.54 -10.88
CA ASN A 45 -3.12 -0.36 -11.69
C ASN A 45 -2.27 -1.20 -12.66
N ARG A 46 -1.36 -0.56 -13.40
CA ARG A 46 -0.49 -1.26 -14.37
C ARG A 46 0.46 -2.26 -13.72
N ARG A 47 0.96 -1.96 -12.53
CA ARG A 47 1.89 -2.83 -11.78
C ARG A 47 1.16 -3.97 -11.09
N ALA A 48 -0.06 -3.73 -10.60
CA ALA A 48 -0.93 -4.74 -10.04
C ALA A 48 -1.27 -5.83 -11.07
N LEU A 49 -1.55 -5.45 -12.33
CA LEU A 49 -1.78 -6.41 -13.43
C LEU A 49 -0.57 -7.32 -13.73
N LYS A 50 0.63 -6.90 -13.34
CA LYS A 50 1.87 -7.66 -13.51
C LYS A 50 2.28 -8.42 -12.25
N ALA A 51 1.48 -8.37 -11.18
CA ALA A 51 1.78 -8.94 -9.87
C ALA A 51 3.13 -8.46 -9.28
N GLU A 52 3.51 -7.21 -9.54
CA GLU A 52 4.78 -6.62 -9.06
C GLU A 52 4.73 -6.18 -7.59
N LEU A 53 3.54 -6.12 -6.99
CA LEU A 53 3.28 -5.52 -5.69
C LEU A 53 2.70 -6.55 -4.72
N GLU A 54 3.20 -6.58 -3.48
CA GLU A 54 2.67 -7.45 -2.42
C GLU A 54 1.26 -7.04 -1.99
N VAL A 55 1.08 -5.73 -1.79
CA VAL A 55 -0.20 -5.07 -1.48
C VAL A 55 -0.26 -3.77 -2.28
N SER A 56 -1.38 -3.50 -2.95
CA SER A 56 -1.57 -2.29 -3.75
C SER A 56 -2.99 -1.75 -3.65
N ALA A 57 -3.13 -0.43 -3.57
CA ALA A 57 -4.35 0.24 -3.97
C ALA A 57 -4.60 -0.01 -5.47
N VAL A 58 -5.86 -0.22 -5.86
CA VAL A 58 -6.28 -0.44 -7.24
C VAL A 58 -7.61 0.24 -7.50
N SER A 59 -7.79 0.76 -8.71
CA SER A 59 -9.11 1.15 -9.19
C SER A 59 -9.99 -0.09 -9.35
N ILE A 60 -11.26 -0.01 -8.93
CA ILE A 60 -12.23 -1.11 -9.12
C ILE A 60 -12.32 -1.53 -10.60
N HIS A 61 -12.24 -0.57 -11.54
CA HIS A 61 -12.28 -0.89 -12.97
C HIS A 61 -11.07 -1.71 -13.45
N ALA A 62 -9.93 -1.62 -12.76
CA ALA A 62 -8.71 -2.34 -13.09
C ALA A 62 -8.72 -3.77 -12.49
N TYR A 63 -9.64 -4.04 -11.56
CA TYR A 63 -9.90 -5.33 -10.97
C TYR A 63 -11.10 -6.00 -11.68
N ALA A 64 -10.92 -6.33 -12.95
CA ALA A 64 -11.92 -6.97 -13.81
C ALA A 64 -11.34 -8.18 -14.55
#